data_AF-A0A167JSG1-F1
#
_entry.id   AF-A0A167JSG1-F1
#
_cell.length_a   1.000
_cell.length_b   1.000
_cell.length_c   1.000
_cell.angle_alpha   90.00
_cell.angle_beta   90.00
_cell.angle_gamma   90.00
#
_symmetry.space_group_name_H-M   'P 1'
#
loop_
_entity.id
_entity.type
_entity.pdbx_description
1 polymer ?
#
loop_
_entity_poly.entity_id
_entity_poly.type
_entity_poly.pdbx_seq_one_letter_code
_entity_poly.pdbx_strand_id
1 'polypeptide(L)'
;MKKLSVICAWAVSLAGCGGSGGDAPKVSDIEPGFGNDVTAQLEADLEFYLPSFLAQKGELVITNLQDNSISTLTTDALSEFSTTLAVGGQYHIKFEPQNDQIMCPRLLGCGRSKLNDPNDLNDNNEIDFGEPVNAKLNLELIALPVPGLNQLYFSPYSSAVAFSNYDSRPLSLTAAPHYHLTINTILQRRKAEYVASAMTYADIMQQYQSDTSNSSQFVDAFNIAMSGESDIWTLYSELANDYLSDTLLGEDTNTLYRQHAAKTLLEVNELFRLRPLDKMQSSVAPYSNELLNEVRNALGVLRLQDEQYSAELKEKLNDVENIASDDAQEALVTIGEVIGDVVKHVSPAEGSEAGQYELTGLNITYETQLGFRWKVTGTRRGFDVNIDVSVPEWRISPTLGDKIVGTGGGVVAKSGTSLDFTFETFEIVSSSSFDPNNVQEVTGVASAKGSLELTQANAVLTGKIELDAIREALNIRSTKTIIPYLMVDGVLTTPNQTTPIRLYANERSPLAITEKLDLTFGVQLELALNGGKDLRIQLSGEPNTFTNFGTVDVSMILGGHVSELTVTNVGGNINLIARGRDGYWVDIKKKDKLYTGGFYFGDKIVGDVRTIRGIPGVLFPDGSFESLF
;
A
#
# COMPACT_ATOMS: atom_id res chain seq x y z
N MET A 1 29.60 -39.38 -10.34
CA MET A 1 29.40 -38.61 -11.60
C MET A 1 27.96 -38.12 -11.60
N LYS A 2 27.61 -37.05 -10.88
CA LYS A 2 27.57 -35.63 -11.30
C LYS A 2 27.01 -35.37 -12.70
N LYS A 3 25.74 -34.95 -12.76
CA LYS A 3 25.26 -33.79 -13.54
C LYS A 3 24.11 -33.12 -12.76
N LEU A 4 24.43 -32.02 -12.12
CA LEU A 4 23.51 -31.08 -11.47
C LEU A 4 24.08 -29.71 -11.81
N SER A 5 23.46 -29.00 -12.76
CA SER A 5 23.70 -27.58 -13.01
C SER A 5 22.60 -27.05 -13.91
N VAL A 6 21.92 -25.99 -13.45
CA VAL A 6 21.49 -24.78 -14.20
C VAL A 6 20.36 -24.01 -13.47
N ILE A 7 19.77 -24.51 -12.37
CA ILE A 7 18.65 -23.81 -11.70
C ILE A 7 19.06 -22.76 -10.62
N CYS A 8 20.34 -22.60 -10.27
CA CYS A 8 20.75 -21.68 -9.16
C CYS A 8 21.33 -20.31 -9.55
N ALA A 9 21.02 -19.75 -10.72
CA ALA A 9 21.66 -18.50 -11.19
C ALA A 9 20.78 -17.23 -11.21
N TRP A 10 19.60 -17.22 -10.58
CA TRP A 10 18.68 -16.05 -10.58
C TRP A 10 18.26 -15.60 -9.17
N ALA A 11 19.19 -15.62 -8.21
CA ALA A 11 18.98 -15.11 -6.85
C ALA A 11 20.14 -14.24 -6.32
N VAL A 12 21.03 -13.75 -7.19
CA VAL A 12 22.21 -12.97 -6.78
C VAL A 12 22.37 -11.74 -7.67
N SER A 13 21.57 -10.71 -7.43
CA SER A 13 21.92 -9.34 -7.84
C SER A 13 21.01 -8.33 -7.14
N LEU A 14 21.13 -8.26 -5.81
CA LEU A 14 20.82 -7.10 -4.95
C LEU A 14 21.31 -7.41 -3.51
N ALA A 15 22.52 -7.93 -3.40
CA ALA A 15 23.33 -7.64 -2.23
C ALA A 15 24.00 -6.31 -2.56
N GLY A 16 23.71 -5.25 -1.80
CA GLY A 16 24.53 -4.04 -1.85
C GLY A 16 26.00 -4.44 -1.77
N CYS A 17 26.86 -3.76 -2.53
CA CYS A 17 28.30 -3.98 -2.52
C CYS A 17 28.86 -3.76 -1.11
N GLY A 18 28.81 -4.80 -0.29
CA GLY A 18 29.44 -4.92 1.02
C GLY A 18 29.96 -6.34 1.10
N GLY A 19 31.21 -6.52 0.68
CA GLY A 19 31.84 -7.83 0.52
C GLY A 19 31.71 -8.70 1.78
N SER A 20 30.92 -9.76 1.67
CA SER A 20 30.91 -10.86 2.63
C SER A 20 32.17 -11.70 2.39
N GLY A 21 33.22 -11.51 3.18
CA GLY A 21 34.41 -12.36 3.08
C GLY A 21 35.60 -11.98 3.95
N GLY A 22 35.67 -10.76 4.49
CA GLY A 22 36.72 -10.36 5.42
C GLY A 22 36.37 -10.71 6.86
N ASP A 23 37.36 -11.18 7.63
CA ASP A 23 37.31 -11.13 9.09
C ASP A 23 36.88 -9.73 9.54
N ALA A 24 36.07 -9.63 10.61
CA ALA A 24 35.69 -8.35 11.18
C ALA A 24 36.96 -7.54 11.53
N PRO A 25 37.14 -6.33 10.98
CA PRO A 25 38.34 -5.53 11.25
C PRO A 25 38.49 -5.31 12.75
N LYS A 26 39.69 -5.59 13.27
CA LYS A 26 39.97 -5.40 14.70
C LYS A 26 40.31 -3.93 14.94
N VAL A 27 40.05 -3.45 16.16
CA VAL A 27 40.30 -2.06 16.60
C VAL A 27 41.76 -1.60 16.36
N SER A 28 42.70 -2.54 16.20
CA SER A 28 44.12 -2.28 15.91
C SER A 28 44.44 -1.95 14.44
N ASP A 29 43.50 -2.15 13.51
CA ASP A 29 43.78 -2.11 12.06
C ASP A 29 43.44 -0.75 11.43
N ILE A 30 43.30 0.29 12.25
CA ILE A 30 42.80 1.60 11.83
C ILE A 30 43.89 2.64 12.02
N GLU A 31 44.50 3.05 10.91
CA GLU A 31 45.35 4.23 10.88
C GLU A 31 44.53 5.49 11.23
N PRO A 32 45.06 6.43 12.02
CA PRO A 32 44.44 7.74 12.21
C PRO A 32 44.35 8.45 10.85
N GLY A 33 43.14 8.64 10.33
CA GLY A 33 42.95 9.21 8.99
C GLY A 33 41.69 8.75 8.23
N PHE A 34 40.95 7.76 8.73
CA PHE A 34 39.66 7.32 8.18
C PHE A 34 38.48 8.27 8.47
N GLY A 35 38.75 9.57 8.63
CA GLY A 35 37.69 10.56 8.59
C GLY A 35 37.40 10.90 7.12
N ASN A 36 36.17 10.70 6.66
CA ASN A 36 35.78 11.21 5.36
C ASN A 36 36.07 12.71 5.29
N ASP A 37 36.56 13.17 4.13
CA ASP A 37 36.85 14.58 3.93
C ASP A 37 35.55 15.39 4.05
N VAL A 38 35.36 16.05 5.19
CA VAL A 38 34.22 16.93 5.47
C VAL A 38 34.14 18.13 4.53
N THR A 39 35.17 18.36 3.71
CA THR A 39 35.22 19.39 2.66
C THR A 39 34.91 18.86 1.26
N ALA A 40 34.67 17.56 1.10
CA ALA A 40 34.26 16.98 -0.18
C ALA A 40 32.94 17.58 -0.65
N GLN A 41 32.90 18.05 -1.90
CA GLN A 41 31.65 18.47 -2.53
C GLN A 41 30.76 17.23 -2.73
N LEU A 42 29.57 17.29 -2.14
CA LEU A 42 28.58 16.24 -2.25
C LEU A 42 27.65 16.55 -3.43
N GLU A 43 27.56 15.61 -4.36
CA GLU A 43 26.67 15.69 -5.53
C GLU A 43 25.50 14.73 -5.34
N ALA A 44 24.31 15.18 -5.76
CA ALA A 44 23.09 14.40 -5.80
C ALA A 44 22.74 14.09 -7.26
N ASP A 45 22.73 12.82 -7.62
CA ASP A 45 22.21 12.35 -8.90
C ASP A 45 20.68 12.24 -8.78
N LEU A 46 19.94 12.83 -9.71
CA LEU A 46 18.48 12.75 -9.74
C LEU A 46 18.02 11.97 -10.95
N GLU A 47 17.18 10.98 -10.70
CA GLU A 47 16.34 10.29 -11.68
C GLU A 47 14.88 10.68 -11.44
N PHE A 48 14.10 10.68 -12.52
CA PHE A 48 12.70 11.04 -12.48
C PHE A 48 11.83 9.87 -12.90
N TYR A 49 10.61 9.82 -12.40
CA TYR A 49 9.58 8.92 -12.86
C TYR A 49 8.32 9.72 -13.18
N LEU A 50 7.75 9.42 -14.34
CA LEU A 50 6.44 9.88 -14.75
C LEU A 50 5.65 8.69 -15.28
N PRO A 51 4.37 8.51 -14.87
CA PRO A 51 3.53 7.44 -15.38
C PRO A 51 3.54 7.36 -16.91
N SER A 52 3.61 6.13 -17.46
CA SER A 52 3.82 5.88 -18.88
C SER A 52 2.69 6.37 -19.80
N PHE A 53 1.50 6.58 -19.25
CA PHE A 53 0.33 7.13 -19.95
C PHE A 53 0.33 8.66 -20.04
N LEU A 54 1.41 9.32 -19.62
CA LEU A 54 1.67 10.74 -19.80
C LEU A 54 2.81 10.98 -20.81
N ALA A 55 2.78 12.14 -21.47
CA ALA A 55 3.84 12.56 -22.38
C ALA A 55 5.19 12.68 -21.64
N GLN A 56 6.17 11.87 -22.05
CA GLN A 56 7.50 11.82 -21.40
C GLN A 56 8.45 12.91 -21.91
N LYS A 57 8.17 13.50 -23.07
CA LYS A 57 8.98 14.54 -23.70
C LYS A 57 8.53 15.92 -23.22
N GLY A 58 9.47 16.79 -22.85
CA GLY A 58 9.14 18.12 -22.34
C GLY A 58 10.33 18.90 -21.81
N GLU A 59 10.04 19.90 -20.98
CA GLU A 59 11.02 20.73 -20.29
C GLU A 59 10.93 20.50 -18.78
N LEU A 60 12.07 20.27 -18.15
CA LEU A 60 12.23 20.19 -16.71
C LEU A 60 12.78 21.53 -16.21
N VAL A 61 12.00 22.22 -15.38
CA VAL A 61 12.37 23.47 -14.74
C VAL A 61 12.73 23.19 -13.28
N ILE A 62 13.99 23.42 -12.92
CA ILE A 62 14.50 23.23 -11.57
C ILE A 62 14.84 24.59 -10.99
N THR A 63 14.16 24.94 -9.89
CA THR A 63 14.38 26.17 -9.13
C THR A 63 15.02 25.83 -7.80
N ASN A 64 16.22 26.35 -7.55
CA ASN A 64 16.83 26.28 -6.23
C ASN A 64 16.13 27.31 -5.33
N LEU A 65 15.46 26.84 -4.28
CA LEU A 65 14.67 27.70 -3.39
C LEU A 65 15.52 28.53 -2.43
N GLN A 66 16.82 28.25 -2.31
CA GLN A 66 17.73 29.02 -1.45
C GLN A 66 18.21 30.31 -2.11
N ASP A 67 18.54 30.27 -3.41
CA ASP A 67 19.08 31.41 -4.16
C ASP A 67 18.19 31.89 -5.32
N ASN A 68 17.05 31.22 -5.56
CA ASN A 68 16.12 31.43 -6.67
C ASN A 68 16.77 31.27 -8.06
N SER A 69 17.88 30.55 -8.17
CA SER A 69 18.43 30.18 -9.48
C SER A 69 17.52 29.18 -10.18
N ILE A 70 17.35 29.37 -11.49
CA ILE A 70 16.47 28.55 -12.33
C ILE A 70 17.34 27.90 -13.41
N SER A 71 17.17 26.60 -13.59
CA SER A 71 17.72 25.84 -14.70
C SER A 71 16.60 25.14 -15.47
N THR A 72 16.66 25.20 -16.80
CA THR A 72 15.67 24.58 -17.69
C THR A 72 16.40 23.57 -18.57
N LEU A 73 15.92 22.33 -18.56
CA LEU A 73 16.51 21.20 -19.26
C LEU A 73 15.45 20.55 -20.16
N THR A 74 15.71 20.44 -21.45
CA THR A 74 14.83 19.72 -22.37
C THR A 74 15.11 18.21 -22.29
N THR A 75 14.08 17.39 -22.26
CA THR A 75 14.18 15.93 -22.22
C THR A 75 13.29 15.29 -23.27
N ASP A 76 13.82 14.26 -23.97
CA ASP A 76 13.04 13.44 -24.90
C ASP A 76 12.24 12.35 -24.17
N ALA A 77 12.67 11.94 -22.98
CA ALA A 77 12.00 10.97 -22.12
C ALA A 77 12.38 11.21 -20.65
N LEU A 78 11.49 11.81 -19.87
CA LEU A 78 11.75 12.18 -18.48
C LEU A 78 12.15 10.99 -17.61
N SER A 79 11.49 9.84 -17.78
CA SER A 79 11.79 8.63 -16.98
C SER A 79 13.14 7.97 -17.31
N GLU A 80 13.81 8.39 -18.38
CA GLU A 80 15.17 7.96 -18.76
C GLU A 80 16.20 9.07 -18.54
N PHE A 81 15.76 10.24 -18.06
CA PHE A 81 16.59 11.41 -17.88
C PHE A 81 17.20 11.44 -16.47
N SER A 82 18.45 11.89 -16.40
CA SER A 82 19.14 12.12 -15.14
C SER A 82 19.86 13.47 -15.14
N THR A 83 19.95 14.11 -13.99
CA THR A 83 20.71 15.35 -13.79
C THR A 83 21.38 15.37 -12.42
N THR A 84 22.30 16.30 -12.20
CA THR A 84 23.01 16.44 -10.92
C THR A 84 22.66 17.76 -10.26
N LEU A 85 22.38 17.75 -8.96
CA LEU A 85 22.20 18.96 -8.15
C LEU A 85 23.16 18.99 -6.95
N ALA A 86 23.39 20.18 -6.43
CA ALA A 86 24.16 20.35 -5.21
C ALA A 86 23.35 19.88 -3.99
N VAL A 87 23.99 19.12 -3.11
CA VAL A 87 23.41 18.66 -1.84
C VAL A 87 23.27 19.83 -0.85
N GLY A 88 22.26 19.76 0.01
CA GLY A 88 22.01 20.75 1.08
C GLY A 88 21.06 21.89 0.68
N GLY A 89 20.60 21.91 -0.58
CA GLY A 89 19.56 22.78 -1.12
C GLY A 89 18.16 22.17 -1.09
N GLN A 90 17.13 23.00 -1.02
CA GLN A 90 15.75 22.62 -1.34
C GLN A 90 15.45 23.06 -2.77
N TYR A 91 14.90 22.16 -3.59
CA TYR A 91 14.64 22.42 -5.00
C TYR A 91 13.17 22.18 -5.32
N HIS A 92 12.56 23.15 -5.98
CA HIS A 92 11.26 22.98 -6.62
C HIS A 92 11.49 22.55 -8.07
N ILE A 93 10.90 21.42 -8.43
CA ILE A 93 11.11 20.76 -9.71
C ILE A 93 9.75 20.66 -10.37
N LYS A 94 9.63 21.24 -11.56
CA LYS A 94 8.42 21.24 -12.37
C LYS A 94 8.72 20.63 -13.73
N PHE A 95 7.85 19.75 -14.20
CA PHE A 95 7.91 19.21 -15.55
C PHE A 95 6.78 19.75 -16.41
N GLU A 96 7.13 20.31 -17.56
CA GLU A 96 6.21 20.84 -18.56
C GLU A 96 6.27 19.95 -19.80
N PRO A 97 5.29 19.05 -20.00
CA PRO A 97 5.31 18.17 -21.16
C PRO A 97 5.15 18.98 -22.46
N GLN A 98 5.74 18.50 -23.55
CA GLN A 98 5.68 19.16 -24.86
C GLN A 98 4.23 19.21 -25.40
N ASN A 99 3.39 18.26 -24.98
CA ASN A 99 1.96 18.26 -25.22
C ASN A 99 1.22 17.86 -23.94
N ASP A 100 0.01 18.37 -23.76
CA ASP A 100 -0.86 18.03 -22.64
C ASP A 100 -1.68 16.75 -22.92
N GLN A 101 -1.25 15.90 -23.86
CA GLN A 101 -2.00 14.70 -24.23
C GLN A 101 -1.85 13.64 -23.14
N ILE A 102 -2.98 13.23 -22.58
CA ILE A 102 -3.08 12.18 -21.58
C ILE A 102 -3.75 10.98 -22.23
N MET A 103 -3.16 9.80 -22.07
CA MET A 103 -3.69 8.57 -22.63
C MET A 103 -4.49 7.81 -21.58
N CYS A 104 -5.53 7.11 -21.99
CA CYS A 104 -6.37 6.33 -21.11
C CYS A 104 -5.53 5.25 -20.42
N PRO A 105 -5.37 5.30 -19.10
CA PRO A 105 -4.53 4.35 -18.36
C PRO A 105 -5.21 3.01 -18.10
N ARG A 106 -6.52 2.89 -18.36
CA ARG A 106 -7.32 1.72 -18.02
C ARG A 106 -7.35 0.70 -19.15
N LEU A 107 -6.90 -0.53 -18.89
CA LEU A 107 -6.87 -1.62 -19.89
C LEU A 107 -8.26 -1.94 -20.47
N LEU A 108 -9.30 -1.83 -19.65
CA LEU A 108 -10.70 -2.05 -20.04
C LEU A 108 -11.37 -0.80 -20.65
N GLY A 109 -10.61 0.26 -20.91
CA GLY A 109 -11.14 1.54 -21.37
C GLY A 109 -11.61 2.45 -20.23
N CYS A 110 -11.51 3.75 -20.46
CA CYS A 110 -11.83 4.81 -19.50
C CYS A 110 -13.33 5.09 -19.41
N GLY A 111 -14.13 4.49 -20.29
CA GLY A 111 -15.58 4.56 -20.28
C GLY A 111 -16.14 5.07 -21.62
N ARG A 112 -17.43 5.36 -21.64
CA ARG A 112 -18.13 5.78 -22.87
C ARG A 112 -17.59 7.11 -23.38
N SER A 113 -17.33 7.19 -24.66
CA SER A 113 -17.00 8.44 -25.33
C SER A 113 -18.27 9.27 -25.56
N LYS A 114 -18.10 10.57 -25.84
CA LYS A 114 -19.20 11.42 -26.30
C LYS A 114 -19.56 11.06 -27.74
N LEU A 115 -20.79 11.40 -28.15
CA LEU A 115 -21.18 11.22 -29.55
C LEU A 115 -20.25 12.03 -30.48
N ASN A 116 -19.53 11.35 -31.38
CA ASN A 116 -18.47 11.91 -32.23
C ASN A 116 -17.29 12.50 -31.43
N ASP A 117 -16.89 11.87 -30.33
CA ASP A 117 -15.70 12.26 -29.59
C ASP A 117 -14.45 12.12 -30.48
N PRO A 118 -13.67 13.19 -30.71
CA PRO A 118 -12.45 13.08 -31.52
C PRO A 118 -11.36 12.22 -30.87
N ASN A 119 -11.50 11.90 -29.59
CA ASN A 119 -10.55 11.05 -28.86
C ASN A 119 -10.91 9.56 -28.93
N ASP A 120 -12.11 9.21 -29.37
CA ASP A 120 -12.47 7.84 -29.73
C ASP A 120 -11.89 7.56 -31.13
N LEU A 121 -10.75 6.88 -31.18
CA LEU A 121 -9.97 6.77 -32.41
C LEU A 121 -10.48 5.67 -33.34
N ASN A 122 -11.39 4.82 -32.85
CA ASN A 122 -11.95 3.70 -33.60
C ASN A 122 -13.49 3.75 -33.75
N ASP A 123 -14.13 4.83 -33.31
CA ASP A 123 -15.55 5.12 -33.40
C ASP A 123 -16.44 4.04 -32.72
N ASN A 124 -15.93 3.37 -31.68
CA ASN A 124 -16.67 2.32 -30.96
C ASN A 124 -17.62 2.86 -29.86
N ASN A 125 -17.64 4.18 -29.64
CA ASN A 125 -18.34 4.90 -28.58
C ASN A 125 -17.76 4.68 -27.16
N GLU A 126 -16.50 4.31 -27.06
CA GLU A 126 -15.74 4.11 -25.83
C GLU A 126 -14.36 4.76 -25.98
N ILE A 127 -13.78 5.21 -24.87
CA ILE A 127 -12.39 5.65 -24.83
C ILE A 127 -11.57 4.46 -24.38
N ASP A 128 -10.92 3.79 -25.33
CA ASP A 128 -10.15 2.58 -25.11
C ASP A 128 -8.79 2.86 -24.46
N PHE A 129 -8.15 1.79 -23.98
CA PHE A 129 -6.79 1.86 -23.47
C PHE A 129 -5.84 2.51 -24.49
N GLY A 130 -5.09 3.51 -24.06
CA GLY A 130 -4.17 4.23 -24.93
C GLY A 130 -4.85 5.22 -25.88
N GLU A 131 -6.14 5.50 -25.75
CA GLU A 131 -6.78 6.62 -26.46
C GLU A 131 -6.71 7.91 -25.63
N PRO A 132 -6.78 9.10 -26.24
CA PRO A 132 -6.67 10.34 -25.49
C PRO A 132 -7.83 10.54 -24.50
N VAL A 133 -7.55 11.12 -23.34
CA VAL A 133 -8.55 11.49 -22.33
C VAL A 133 -8.45 12.99 -22.06
N ASN A 134 -9.60 13.65 -21.93
CA ASN A 134 -9.65 15.06 -21.57
C ASN A 134 -9.39 15.24 -20.07
N ALA A 135 -8.14 15.48 -19.69
CA ALA A 135 -7.73 15.85 -18.34
C ALA A 135 -6.53 16.79 -18.42
N LYS A 136 -6.23 17.49 -17.31
CA LYS A 136 -5.04 18.32 -17.21
C LYS A 136 -4.38 18.11 -15.86
N LEU A 137 -3.07 17.93 -15.86
CA LEU A 137 -2.29 17.66 -14.65
C LEU A 137 -1.27 18.76 -14.42
N ASN A 138 -0.99 19.04 -13.14
CA ASN A 138 0.19 19.79 -12.74
C ASN A 138 1.24 18.80 -12.25
N LEU A 139 2.47 18.90 -12.76
CA LEU A 139 3.55 17.95 -12.48
C LEU A 139 4.71 18.68 -11.81
N GLU A 140 4.63 18.79 -10.50
CA GLU A 140 5.65 19.43 -9.69
C GLU A 140 5.88 18.71 -8.36
N LEU A 141 7.04 18.94 -7.77
CA LEU A 141 7.42 18.43 -6.46
C LEU A 141 8.51 19.30 -5.83
N ILE A 142 8.70 19.17 -4.52
CA ILE A 142 9.82 19.80 -3.80
C ILE A 142 10.70 18.69 -3.23
N ALA A 143 11.99 18.72 -3.54
CA ALA A 143 12.95 17.73 -3.07
C ALA A 143 14.06 18.36 -2.23
N LEU A 144 14.62 17.57 -1.31
CA LEU A 144 15.85 17.86 -0.57
C LEU A 144 16.91 16.83 -0.98
N PRO A 145 17.60 17.02 -2.12
CA PRO A 145 18.53 16.02 -2.64
C PRO A 145 19.67 15.72 -1.67
N VAL A 146 19.98 14.44 -1.53
CA VAL A 146 21.08 13.93 -0.70
C VAL A 146 22.16 13.31 -1.58
N PRO A 147 23.37 13.02 -1.06
CA PRO A 147 24.44 12.48 -1.87
C PRO A 147 24.06 11.16 -2.57
N GLY A 148 24.49 10.99 -3.82
CA GLY A 148 24.19 9.80 -4.60
C GLY A 148 22.80 9.84 -5.24
N LEU A 149 22.18 8.67 -5.43
CA LEU A 149 20.95 8.54 -6.23
C LEU A 149 19.70 8.98 -5.48
N ASN A 150 18.96 9.91 -6.09
CA ASN A 150 17.66 10.40 -5.65
C ASN A 150 16.65 10.12 -6.77
N GLN A 151 15.62 9.34 -6.48
CA GLN A 151 14.55 9.08 -7.43
C GLN A 151 13.30 9.88 -7.06
N LEU A 152 12.79 10.67 -8.00
CA LEU A 152 11.68 11.59 -7.81
C LEU A 152 10.48 11.18 -8.65
N TYR A 153 9.30 11.14 -8.04
CA TYR A 153 8.09 10.61 -8.64
C TYR A 153 7.04 11.71 -8.83
N PHE A 154 6.78 12.08 -10.07
CA PHE A 154 5.73 13.06 -10.37
C PHE A 154 4.34 12.43 -10.26
N SER A 155 3.45 13.11 -9.56
CA SER A 155 2.02 12.79 -9.48
C SER A 155 1.21 14.01 -9.03
N PRO A 156 -0.13 14.01 -9.19
CA PRO A 156 -0.99 15.05 -8.63
C PRO A 156 -0.80 15.21 -7.11
N TYR A 157 -0.52 14.11 -6.41
CA TYR A 157 -0.25 14.15 -4.98
C TYR A 157 1.06 14.86 -4.66
N SER A 158 2.16 14.59 -5.40
CA SER A 158 3.42 15.32 -5.21
C SER A 158 3.23 16.82 -5.43
N SER A 159 2.42 17.19 -6.42
CA SER A 159 2.06 18.58 -6.72
C SER A 159 1.24 19.22 -5.60
N ALA A 160 0.26 18.52 -5.05
CA ALA A 160 -0.56 19.03 -3.94
C ALA A 160 0.26 19.28 -2.66
N VAL A 161 1.16 18.36 -2.33
CA VAL A 161 2.07 18.50 -1.20
C VAL A 161 3.07 19.64 -1.43
N ALA A 162 3.61 19.77 -2.65
CA ALA A 162 4.54 20.83 -3.04
C ALA A 162 3.88 22.22 -3.01
N PHE A 163 2.67 22.35 -3.56
CA PHE A 163 1.91 23.60 -3.59
C PHE A 163 1.76 24.21 -2.20
N SER A 164 1.46 23.36 -1.22
CA SER A 164 1.32 23.77 0.17
C SER A 164 2.61 23.63 0.99
N ASN A 165 3.73 23.22 0.40
CA ASN A 165 5.01 22.93 1.06
C ASN A 165 4.87 22.03 2.31
N TYR A 166 4.03 21.00 2.22
CA TYR A 166 3.82 20.05 3.32
C TYR A 166 4.90 18.96 3.34
N ASP A 167 5.18 18.45 4.53
CA ASP A 167 5.98 17.26 4.73
C ASP A 167 5.08 16.02 4.76
N SER A 168 5.17 15.19 3.72
CA SER A 168 4.37 13.97 3.59
C SER A 168 4.96 12.73 4.28
N ARG A 169 6.15 12.82 4.89
CA ARG A 169 6.80 11.70 5.60
C ARG A 169 5.87 11.02 6.62
N PRO A 170 5.09 11.76 7.44
CA PRO A 170 4.24 11.13 8.43
C PRO A 170 3.12 10.27 7.83
N LEU A 171 2.67 10.53 6.60
CA LEU A 171 1.54 9.85 5.97
C LEU A 171 1.92 8.47 5.43
N SER A 172 3.06 8.41 4.77
CA SER A 172 3.62 7.22 4.11
C SER A 172 4.51 6.36 5.02
N LEU A 173 4.91 6.92 6.17
CA LEU A 173 5.97 6.40 7.02
C LEU A 173 7.29 6.17 6.25
N THR A 174 7.54 6.93 5.19
CA THR A 174 8.82 6.90 4.48
C THR A 174 9.81 7.89 5.09
N ALA A 175 11.08 7.48 5.14
CA ALA A 175 12.22 8.28 5.61
C ALA A 175 12.41 9.62 4.86
N ALA A 176 11.97 9.69 3.61
CA ALA A 176 11.88 10.90 2.80
C ALA A 176 10.42 11.14 2.39
N PRO A 177 10.03 12.31 1.86
CA PRO A 177 8.69 12.47 1.29
C PRO A 177 8.36 11.29 0.35
N HIS A 178 7.13 10.80 0.34
CA HIS A 178 6.78 9.55 -0.36
C HIS A 178 7.14 9.54 -1.87
N TYR A 179 7.21 10.71 -2.51
CA TYR A 179 7.60 10.90 -3.91
C TYR A 179 9.12 11.06 -4.10
N HIS A 180 9.93 10.89 -3.05
CA HIS A 180 11.38 11.07 -3.10
C HIS A 180 12.06 9.89 -2.41
N LEU A 181 12.70 9.02 -3.18
CA LEU A 181 13.53 7.94 -2.65
C LEU A 181 14.99 8.34 -2.73
N THR A 182 15.67 8.37 -1.59
CA THR A 182 17.11 8.67 -1.47
C THR A 182 17.97 7.41 -1.46
N ILE A 183 17.35 6.26 -1.24
CA ILE A 183 17.94 4.92 -1.26
C ILE A 183 16.84 4.01 -1.76
N ASN A 184 17.06 3.32 -2.87
CA ASN A 184 16.03 2.47 -3.46
C ASN A 184 16.53 1.04 -3.66
N THR A 185 15.71 0.10 -3.25
CA THR A 185 15.73 -1.25 -3.82
C THR A 185 14.83 -1.27 -5.05
N ILE A 186 15.01 -2.24 -5.95
CA ILE A 186 14.08 -2.45 -7.07
C ILE A 186 12.63 -2.56 -6.55
N LEU A 187 12.43 -3.21 -5.40
CA LEU A 187 11.12 -3.37 -4.79
C LEU A 187 10.51 -2.03 -4.35
N GLN A 188 11.28 -1.16 -3.70
CA GLN A 188 10.82 0.17 -3.27
C GLN A 188 10.54 1.08 -4.47
N ARG A 189 11.40 1.02 -5.50
CA ARG A 189 11.20 1.76 -6.75
C ARG A 189 9.87 1.38 -7.39
N ARG A 190 9.61 0.07 -7.58
CA ARG A 190 8.36 -0.42 -8.15
C ARG A 190 7.13 0.01 -7.34
N LYS A 191 7.18 -0.11 -6.01
CA LYS A 191 6.10 0.37 -5.12
C LYS A 191 5.78 1.84 -5.40
N ALA A 192 6.79 2.71 -5.39
CA ALA A 192 6.60 4.14 -5.62
C ALA A 192 6.09 4.46 -7.04
N GLU A 193 6.53 3.72 -8.06
CA GLU A 193 5.98 3.82 -9.43
C GLU A 193 4.48 3.53 -9.45
N TYR A 194 4.02 2.46 -8.79
CA TYR A 194 2.60 2.13 -8.71
C TYR A 194 1.79 3.15 -7.90
N VAL A 195 2.32 3.67 -6.79
CA VAL A 195 1.67 4.74 -6.00
C VAL A 195 1.49 5.99 -6.84
N ALA A 196 2.56 6.47 -7.50
CA ALA A 196 2.49 7.64 -8.36
C ALA A 196 1.49 7.44 -9.51
N SER A 197 1.45 6.24 -10.09
CA SER A 197 0.51 5.90 -11.16
C SER A 197 -0.94 5.85 -10.66
N ALA A 198 -1.20 5.29 -9.47
CA ALA A 198 -2.53 5.25 -8.86
C ALA A 198 -3.07 6.66 -8.56
N MET A 199 -2.23 7.53 -7.99
CA MET A 199 -2.60 8.93 -7.71
C MET A 199 -2.89 9.71 -8.99
N THR A 200 -2.09 9.46 -10.05
CA THR A 200 -2.26 10.11 -11.35
C THR A 200 -3.51 9.60 -12.07
N TYR A 201 -3.74 8.29 -12.03
CA TYR A 201 -4.95 7.67 -12.54
C TYR A 201 -6.20 8.28 -11.89
N ALA A 202 -6.20 8.40 -10.57
CA ALA A 202 -7.36 8.91 -9.83
C ALA A 202 -7.74 10.33 -10.26
N ASP A 203 -6.75 11.21 -10.47
CA ASP A 203 -6.99 12.57 -10.99
C ASP A 203 -7.55 12.57 -12.41
N ILE A 204 -6.96 11.78 -13.31
CA ILE A 204 -7.42 11.65 -14.70
C ILE A 204 -8.87 11.16 -14.75
N MET A 205 -9.16 10.08 -14.02
CA MET A 205 -10.49 9.47 -14.04
C MET A 205 -11.54 10.37 -13.42
N GLN A 206 -11.21 11.08 -12.34
CA GLN A 206 -12.14 12.02 -11.74
C GLN A 206 -12.47 13.19 -12.68
N GLN A 207 -11.45 13.76 -13.32
CA GLN A 207 -11.63 14.82 -14.32
C GLN A 207 -12.48 14.33 -15.49
N TYR A 208 -12.17 13.14 -16.01
CA TYR A 208 -12.93 12.52 -17.09
C TYR A 208 -14.40 12.29 -16.74
N GLN A 209 -14.67 11.66 -15.59
CA GLN A 209 -16.03 11.35 -15.13
C GLN A 209 -16.86 12.60 -14.82
N SER A 210 -16.20 13.68 -14.39
CA SER A 210 -16.86 14.97 -14.14
C SER A 210 -16.91 15.88 -15.36
N ASP A 211 -16.42 15.42 -16.52
CA ASP A 211 -16.35 16.21 -17.76
C ASP A 211 -15.58 17.54 -17.59
N THR A 212 -14.61 17.58 -16.68
CA THR A 212 -13.76 18.74 -16.40
C THR A 212 -12.32 18.50 -16.88
N SER A 213 -11.60 19.58 -17.16
CA SER A 213 -10.16 19.54 -17.43
C SER A 213 -9.51 20.70 -16.69
N ASN A 214 -8.95 20.40 -15.52
CA ASN A 214 -8.43 21.41 -14.60
C ASN A 214 -7.25 20.87 -13.76
N SER A 215 -6.07 21.44 -13.99
CA SER A 215 -4.84 21.08 -13.27
C SER A 215 -4.83 21.42 -11.78
N SER A 216 -5.76 22.24 -11.27
CA SER A 216 -5.86 22.53 -9.84
C SER A 216 -6.77 21.56 -9.08
N GLN A 217 -7.55 20.72 -9.77
CA GLN A 217 -8.67 20.00 -9.17
C GLN A 217 -8.23 19.06 -8.02
N PHE A 218 -7.15 18.31 -8.22
CA PHE A 218 -6.59 17.46 -7.16
C PHE A 218 -6.04 18.26 -5.98
N VAL A 219 -5.32 19.35 -6.26
CA VAL A 219 -4.73 20.23 -5.23
C VAL A 219 -5.82 20.89 -4.38
N ASP A 220 -6.90 21.35 -5.01
CA ASP A 220 -8.04 21.94 -4.34
C ASP A 220 -8.74 20.92 -3.44
N ALA A 221 -8.97 19.70 -3.94
CA ALA A 221 -9.56 18.60 -3.17
C ALA A 221 -8.68 18.18 -1.98
N PHE A 222 -7.37 18.09 -2.19
CA PHE A 222 -6.39 17.81 -1.13
C PHE A 222 -6.45 18.89 -0.04
N ASN A 223 -6.45 20.18 -0.40
CA ASN A 223 -6.50 21.27 0.57
C ASN A 223 -7.83 21.30 1.36
N ILE A 224 -8.95 20.95 0.71
CA ILE A 224 -10.24 20.76 1.40
C ILE A 224 -10.15 19.61 2.40
N ALA A 225 -9.60 18.46 1.98
CA ALA A 225 -9.46 17.28 2.82
C ALA A 225 -8.48 17.47 3.99
N MET A 226 -7.44 18.30 3.83
CA MET A 226 -6.57 18.73 4.93
C MET A 226 -7.31 19.51 6.03
N SER A 227 -8.49 20.06 5.71
CA SER A 227 -9.32 20.86 6.63
C SER A 227 -10.43 20.05 7.30
N GLY A 228 -10.68 18.80 6.86
CA GLY A 228 -11.74 17.94 7.40
C GLY A 228 -12.16 16.82 6.45
N GLU A 229 -13.27 16.15 6.74
CA GLU A 229 -13.84 15.12 5.87
C GLU A 229 -14.26 15.71 4.51
N SER A 230 -14.04 14.95 3.45
CA SER A 230 -14.19 15.42 2.06
C SER A 230 -14.64 14.26 1.17
N ASP A 231 -15.89 14.28 0.71
CA ASP A 231 -16.45 13.22 -0.15
C ASP A 231 -15.65 13.05 -1.46
N ILE A 232 -15.18 14.16 -2.04
CA ILE A 232 -14.34 14.15 -3.24
C ILE A 232 -12.99 13.45 -2.98
N TRP A 233 -12.48 13.53 -1.75
CA TRP A 233 -11.22 12.89 -1.37
C TRP A 233 -11.39 11.38 -1.17
N THR A 234 -12.52 10.97 -0.60
CA THR A 234 -12.94 9.56 -0.57
C THR A 234 -13.05 8.99 -1.99
N LEU A 235 -13.67 9.72 -2.91
CA LEU A 235 -13.78 9.31 -4.31
C LEU A 235 -12.41 9.14 -5.00
N TYR A 236 -11.44 10.03 -4.74
CA TYR A 236 -10.08 9.83 -5.24
C TYR A 236 -9.42 8.57 -4.67
N SER A 237 -9.66 8.26 -3.39
CA SER A 237 -9.16 7.03 -2.78
C SER A 237 -9.76 5.78 -3.44
N GLU A 238 -11.06 5.80 -3.75
CA GLU A 238 -11.75 4.74 -4.48
C GLU A 238 -11.15 4.55 -5.88
N LEU A 239 -11.02 5.64 -6.66
CA LEU A 239 -10.42 5.59 -8.01
C LEU A 239 -8.95 5.12 -7.99
N ALA A 240 -8.18 5.48 -6.97
CA ALA A 240 -6.81 4.99 -6.83
C ALA A 240 -6.77 3.48 -6.53
N ASN A 241 -7.69 2.98 -5.70
CA ASN A 241 -7.84 1.55 -5.42
C ASN A 241 -8.36 0.77 -6.64
N ASP A 242 -9.20 1.38 -7.48
CA ASP A 242 -9.64 0.80 -8.76
C ASP A 242 -8.44 0.54 -9.68
N TYR A 243 -7.51 1.50 -9.80
CA TYR A 243 -6.29 1.31 -10.59
C TYR A 243 -5.44 0.14 -10.09
N LEU A 244 -5.26 0.03 -8.76
CA LEU A 244 -4.49 -1.06 -8.16
C LEU A 244 -5.19 -2.41 -8.38
N SER A 245 -6.52 -2.45 -8.29
CA SER A 245 -7.33 -3.62 -8.57
C SER A 245 -7.23 -4.05 -10.02
N ASP A 246 -7.38 -3.12 -10.97
CA ASP A 246 -7.23 -3.40 -12.41
C ASP A 246 -5.80 -3.89 -12.73
N THR A 247 -4.78 -3.27 -12.12
CA THR A 247 -3.36 -3.68 -12.27
C THR A 247 -3.13 -5.09 -11.73
N LEU A 248 -3.77 -5.43 -10.61
CA LEU A 248 -3.73 -6.74 -9.97
C LEU A 248 -4.40 -7.81 -10.84
N LEU A 249 -5.43 -7.46 -11.60
CA LEU A 249 -6.20 -8.41 -12.40
C LEU A 249 -5.71 -8.51 -13.85
N GLY A 250 -4.97 -7.52 -14.37
CA GLY A 250 -4.41 -7.60 -15.73
C GLY A 250 -3.34 -8.68 -15.86
N GLU A 251 -3.45 -9.56 -16.87
CA GLU A 251 -2.51 -10.67 -17.09
C GLU A 251 -1.06 -10.20 -17.24
N ASP A 252 -0.85 -9.16 -18.05
CA ASP A 252 0.49 -8.60 -18.32
C ASP A 252 1.01 -7.74 -17.16
N THR A 253 0.13 -7.05 -16.45
CA THR A 253 0.49 -6.12 -15.37
C THR A 253 0.69 -6.80 -14.01
N ASN A 254 -0.02 -7.91 -13.76
CA ASN A 254 -0.01 -8.64 -12.49
C ASN A 254 1.39 -9.17 -12.13
N THR A 255 2.13 -9.69 -13.11
CA THR A 255 3.32 -10.52 -12.87
C THR A 255 4.34 -9.85 -11.93
N LEU A 256 4.54 -8.54 -12.11
CA LEU A 256 5.42 -7.74 -11.25
C LEU A 256 4.66 -7.12 -10.07
N TYR A 257 3.43 -6.65 -10.28
CA TYR A 257 2.65 -5.96 -9.26
C TYR A 257 2.34 -6.84 -8.05
N ARG A 258 2.04 -8.13 -8.26
CA ARG A 258 1.62 -9.04 -7.17
C ARG A 258 2.62 -9.19 -6.03
N GLN A 259 3.91 -8.94 -6.29
CA GLN A 259 4.95 -8.98 -5.26
C GLN A 259 4.87 -7.80 -4.29
N HIS A 260 4.11 -6.76 -4.66
CA HIS A 260 4.03 -5.46 -3.99
C HIS A 260 2.60 -5.02 -3.70
N ALA A 261 1.60 -5.79 -4.11
CA ALA A 261 0.20 -5.37 -4.13
C ALA A 261 -0.28 -4.89 -2.76
N ALA A 262 -0.16 -5.71 -1.70
CA ALA A 262 -0.56 -5.31 -0.35
C ALA A 262 0.18 -4.07 0.17
N LYS A 263 1.49 -3.96 -0.08
CA LYS A 263 2.30 -2.80 0.35
C LYS A 263 1.89 -1.52 -0.37
N THR A 264 1.65 -1.63 -1.68
CA THR A 264 1.19 -0.50 -2.50
C THR A 264 -0.20 -0.07 -2.08
N LEU A 265 -1.09 -1.03 -1.82
CA LEU A 265 -2.44 -0.78 -1.35
C LEU A 265 -2.42 -0.05 0.00
N LEU A 266 -1.66 -0.56 0.98
CA LEU A 266 -1.49 0.07 2.29
C LEU A 266 -0.97 1.51 2.15
N GLU A 267 0.06 1.70 1.33
CA GLU A 267 0.68 3.01 1.09
C GLU A 267 -0.29 4.02 0.47
N VAL A 268 -1.01 3.63 -0.59
CA VAL A 268 -1.99 4.49 -1.27
C VAL A 268 -3.08 4.93 -0.29
N ASN A 269 -3.65 3.98 0.48
CA ASN A 269 -4.73 4.30 1.41
C ASN A 269 -4.26 5.17 2.59
N GLU A 270 -3.03 5.01 3.07
CA GLU A 270 -2.50 5.90 4.12
C GLU A 270 -2.19 7.32 3.60
N LEU A 271 -1.85 7.48 2.32
CA LEU A 271 -1.69 8.80 1.70
C LEU A 271 -3.03 9.56 1.58
N PHE A 272 -4.14 8.85 1.37
CA PHE A 272 -5.49 9.43 1.42
C PHE A 272 -5.99 9.68 2.85
N ARG A 273 -5.32 9.13 3.87
CA ARG A 273 -5.65 9.38 5.27
C ARG A 273 -4.91 10.61 5.80
N LEU A 274 -5.38 11.79 5.39
CA LEU A 274 -4.76 13.06 5.76
C LEU A 274 -4.89 13.34 7.27
N ARG A 275 -3.86 14.01 7.78
CA ARG A 275 -3.72 14.47 9.16
C ARG A 275 -2.90 15.76 9.13
N PRO A 276 -2.88 16.55 10.21
CA PRO A 276 -2.07 17.76 10.25
C PRO A 276 -0.61 17.46 9.88
N LEU A 277 -0.11 18.15 8.86
CA LEU A 277 1.26 18.01 8.36
C LEU A 277 2.06 19.26 8.68
N ASP A 278 3.30 19.03 9.07
CA ASP A 278 4.29 20.11 9.19
C ASP A 278 4.74 20.59 7.81
N LYS A 279 5.46 21.71 7.80
CA LYS A 279 6.10 22.19 6.58
C LYS A 279 7.40 21.44 6.31
N MET A 280 7.72 21.25 5.04
CA MET A 280 8.99 20.67 4.64
C MET A 280 10.15 21.56 5.10
N GLN A 281 11.24 20.93 5.54
CA GLN A 281 12.44 21.65 5.94
C GLN A 281 13.13 22.30 4.74
N SER A 282 13.85 23.39 4.96
CA SER A 282 14.53 24.15 3.89
C SER A 282 15.97 23.70 3.62
N SER A 283 16.54 22.86 4.48
CA SER A 283 17.92 22.36 4.36
C SER A 283 18.14 21.17 5.26
N VAL A 284 19.12 20.34 4.92
CA VAL A 284 19.56 19.18 5.70
C VAL A 284 21.04 19.35 6.02
N ALA A 285 21.41 19.26 7.30
CA ALA A 285 22.82 19.20 7.69
C ALA A 285 23.36 17.81 7.33
N PRO A 286 24.54 17.62 6.68
CA PRO A 286 25.10 16.31 6.28
C PRO A 286 25.73 15.43 7.38
N TYR A 287 25.88 15.97 8.60
CA TYR A 287 26.49 15.28 9.75
C TYR A 287 25.64 15.42 11.02
N SER A 288 24.37 15.00 10.95
CA SER A 288 23.40 15.05 12.04
C SER A 288 23.40 13.77 12.88
N ASN A 289 23.17 13.91 14.19
CA ASN A 289 22.93 12.79 15.11
C ASN A 289 21.43 12.48 15.31
N GLU A 290 20.54 13.18 14.61
CA GLU A 290 19.08 13.03 14.76
C GLU A 290 18.62 11.59 14.50
N LEU A 291 19.11 10.96 13.43
CA LEU A 291 18.79 9.56 13.15
C LEU A 291 19.22 8.63 14.29
N LEU A 292 20.33 8.90 14.99
CA LEU A 292 20.75 8.02 16.09
C LEU A 292 19.74 8.07 17.25
N ASN A 293 19.09 9.21 17.48
CA ASN A 293 18.02 9.30 18.47
C ASN A 293 16.76 8.54 18.02
N GLU A 294 16.38 8.67 16.75
CA GLU A 294 15.28 7.90 16.16
C GLU A 294 15.54 6.39 16.26
N VAL A 295 16.74 5.96 15.89
CA VAL A 295 17.19 4.57 15.93
C VAL A 295 17.25 4.05 17.36
N ARG A 296 17.76 4.80 18.34
CA ARG A 296 17.73 4.39 19.77
C ARG A 296 16.31 4.10 20.24
N ASN A 297 15.37 4.97 19.90
CA ASN A 297 13.97 4.80 20.27
C ASN A 297 13.36 3.56 19.60
N ALA A 298 13.63 3.37 18.30
CA ALA A 298 13.20 2.19 17.54
C ALA A 298 13.83 0.89 18.09
N LEU A 299 15.14 0.90 18.39
CA LEU A 299 15.88 -0.21 18.98
C LEU A 299 15.34 -0.61 20.35
N GLY A 300 14.91 0.36 21.15
CA GLY A 300 14.25 0.11 22.43
C GLY A 300 12.94 -0.68 22.27
N VAL A 301 12.10 -0.28 21.31
CA VAL A 301 10.81 -0.96 21.01
C VAL A 301 11.02 -2.35 20.42
N LEU A 302 11.94 -2.46 19.44
CA LEU A 302 12.24 -3.71 18.74
C LEU A 302 13.16 -4.66 19.51
N ARG A 303 13.77 -4.21 20.62
CA ARG A 303 14.76 -4.93 21.44
C ARG A 303 15.77 -5.74 20.60
N LEU A 304 16.38 -5.11 19.61
CA LEU A 304 17.30 -5.76 18.67
C LEU A 304 18.47 -6.52 19.33
N GLN A 305 18.91 -6.07 20.51
CA GLN A 305 19.89 -6.77 21.34
C GLN A 305 19.46 -8.19 21.74
N ASP A 306 18.15 -8.39 21.95
CA ASP A 306 17.51 -9.64 22.37
C ASP A 306 16.98 -10.45 21.18
N GLU A 307 17.13 -9.95 19.95
CA GLU A 307 16.71 -10.63 18.71
C GLU A 307 15.22 -10.96 18.64
N GLN A 308 14.40 -10.16 19.32
CA GLN A 308 12.96 -10.37 19.46
C GLN A 308 12.26 -9.05 19.71
N TYR A 309 10.99 -8.92 19.31
CA TYR A 309 10.15 -7.81 19.74
C TYR A 309 10.05 -7.72 21.26
N SER A 310 9.76 -6.52 21.79
CA SER A 310 9.36 -6.40 23.19
C SER A 310 8.18 -7.34 23.51
N ALA A 311 8.12 -7.86 24.74
CA ALA A 311 7.05 -8.80 25.13
C ALA A 311 5.66 -8.21 24.92
N GLU A 312 5.50 -6.91 25.24
CA GLU A 312 4.27 -6.14 25.01
C GLU A 312 3.93 -6.06 23.51
N LEU A 313 4.88 -5.69 22.65
CA LEU A 313 4.65 -5.65 21.20
C LEU A 313 4.34 -7.04 20.63
N LYS A 314 5.12 -8.06 21.01
CA LYS A 314 4.90 -9.43 20.54
C LYS A 314 3.50 -9.95 20.87
N GLU A 315 3.00 -9.63 22.07
CA GLU A 315 1.63 -9.96 22.46
C GLU A 315 0.61 -9.25 21.58
N LYS A 316 0.79 -7.95 21.30
CA LYS A 316 -0.10 -7.22 20.37
C LYS A 316 -0.08 -7.84 18.98
N LEU A 317 1.09 -8.24 18.50
CA LEU A 317 1.23 -8.89 17.21
C LEU A 317 0.55 -10.25 17.19
N ASN A 318 0.67 -11.07 18.25
CA ASN A 318 -0.10 -12.33 18.36
C ASN A 318 -1.61 -12.08 18.26
N ASP A 319 -2.12 -11.02 18.91
CA ASP A 319 -3.53 -10.66 18.84
C ASP A 319 -3.96 -10.35 17.39
N VAL A 320 -3.09 -9.70 16.62
CA VAL A 320 -3.27 -9.43 15.18
C VAL A 320 -3.22 -10.73 14.35
N GLU A 321 -2.25 -11.61 14.60
CA GLU A 321 -2.17 -12.89 13.85
C GLU A 321 -3.43 -13.72 14.07
N ASN A 322 -3.97 -13.71 15.30
CA ASN A 322 -5.21 -14.40 15.63
C ASN A 322 -6.38 -13.86 14.80
N ILE A 323 -6.66 -12.55 14.82
CA ILE A 323 -7.82 -12.01 14.08
C ILE A 323 -7.70 -12.18 12.55
N ALA A 324 -6.50 -12.33 12.00
CA ALA A 324 -6.27 -12.56 10.57
C ALA A 324 -6.10 -14.06 10.22
N SER A 325 -6.52 -14.96 11.12
CA SER A 325 -6.44 -16.41 10.94
C SER A 325 -7.27 -16.95 9.77
N ASP A 326 -6.95 -18.16 9.33
CA ASP A 326 -7.68 -18.88 8.28
C ASP A 326 -9.19 -18.93 8.55
N ASP A 327 -9.59 -19.10 9.82
CA ASP A 327 -11.00 -19.14 10.21
C ASP A 327 -11.72 -17.81 9.98
N ALA A 328 -11.06 -16.67 10.23
CA ALA A 328 -11.63 -15.35 9.93
C ALA A 328 -11.77 -15.13 8.43
N GLN A 329 -10.77 -15.57 7.65
CA GLN A 329 -10.82 -15.50 6.19
C GLN A 329 -11.94 -16.38 5.64
N GLU A 330 -12.11 -17.60 6.15
CA GLU A 330 -13.21 -18.49 5.77
C GLU A 330 -14.59 -17.93 6.16
N ALA A 331 -14.71 -17.21 7.28
CA ALA A 331 -15.96 -16.56 7.67
C ALA A 331 -16.38 -15.50 6.64
N LEU A 332 -15.43 -14.66 6.18
CA LEU A 332 -15.68 -13.67 5.12
C LEU A 332 -16.09 -14.34 3.79
N VAL A 333 -15.42 -15.41 3.39
CA VAL A 333 -15.80 -16.21 2.20
C VAL A 333 -17.22 -16.74 2.33
N THR A 334 -17.58 -17.23 3.52
CA THR A 334 -18.89 -17.82 3.78
C THR A 334 -20.01 -16.80 3.57
N ILE A 335 -19.81 -15.53 3.95
CA ILE A 335 -20.78 -14.45 3.68
C ILE A 335 -21.00 -14.30 2.17
N GLY A 336 -19.92 -14.18 1.40
CA GLY A 336 -19.99 -14.00 -0.05
C GLY A 336 -20.63 -15.19 -0.78
N GLU A 337 -20.29 -16.42 -0.37
CA GLU A 337 -20.90 -17.64 -0.94
C GLU A 337 -22.40 -17.72 -0.65
N VAL A 338 -22.82 -17.47 0.60
CA VAL A 338 -24.23 -17.54 0.99
C VAL A 338 -25.06 -16.51 0.22
N ILE A 339 -24.61 -15.24 0.17
CA ILE A 339 -25.32 -14.19 -0.57
C ILE A 339 -25.36 -14.54 -2.06
N GLY A 340 -24.22 -14.95 -2.64
CA GLY A 340 -24.13 -15.32 -4.04
C GLY A 340 -25.02 -16.51 -4.42
N ASP A 341 -25.16 -17.50 -3.54
CA ASP A 341 -26.04 -18.65 -3.76
C ASP A 341 -27.52 -18.29 -3.65
N VAL A 342 -27.89 -17.40 -2.73
CA VAL A 342 -29.27 -16.93 -2.57
C VAL A 342 -29.70 -16.09 -3.76
N VAL A 343 -28.86 -15.13 -4.18
CA VAL A 343 -29.05 -14.33 -5.39
C VAL A 343 -29.26 -15.21 -6.62
N LYS A 344 -28.53 -16.32 -6.68
CA LYS A 344 -28.55 -17.27 -7.79
C LYS A 344 -29.79 -18.17 -7.83
N HIS A 345 -30.28 -18.67 -6.69
CA HIS A 345 -31.33 -19.70 -6.68
C HIS A 345 -32.69 -19.23 -6.15
N VAL A 346 -32.73 -18.11 -5.43
CA VAL A 346 -33.94 -17.60 -4.77
C VAL A 346 -34.05 -16.10 -5.04
N SER A 347 -34.44 -15.73 -6.25
CA SER A 347 -34.41 -14.34 -6.70
C SER A 347 -35.46 -14.02 -7.77
N PRO A 348 -35.64 -12.72 -8.10
CA PRO A 348 -36.53 -12.31 -9.19
C PRO A 348 -36.12 -12.87 -10.55
N ALA A 349 -34.81 -13.08 -10.78
CA ALA A 349 -34.30 -13.61 -12.05
C ALA A 349 -34.74 -15.07 -12.29
N GLU A 350 -34.85 -15.85 -11.21
CA GLU A 350 -35.38 -17.22 -11.23
C GLU A 350 -36.93 -17.27 -11.26
N GLY A 351 -37.60 -16.12 -11.20
CA GLY A 351 -39.06 -16.06 -11.05
C GLY A 351 -39.56 -16.63 -9.73
N SER A 352 -38.73 -16.60 -8.68
CA SER A 352 -39.09 -17.14 -7.35
C SER A 352 -40.28 -16.39 -6.74
N GLU A 353 -41.25 -17.12 -6.21
CA GLU A 353 -42.36 -16.54 -5.43
C GLU A 353 -41.96 -16.38 -3.95
N ALA A 354 -42.63 -15.48 -3.22
CA ALA A 354 -42.40 -15.34 -1.78
C ALA A 354 -42.70 -16.68 -1.06
N GLY A 355 -41.78 -17.12 -0.20
CA GLY A 355 -41.87 -18.46 0.38
C GLY A 355 -40.63 -18.91 1.14
N GLN A 356 -40.59 -20.21 1.45
CA GLN A 356 -39.47 -20.87 2.13
C GLN A 356 -38.76 -21.80 1.14
N TYR A 357 -37.44 -21.73 1.11
CA TYR A 357 -36.59 -22.49 0.21
C TYR A 357 -35.47 -23.18 1.00
N GLU A 358 -35.02 -24.34 0.52
CA GLU A 358 -33.87 -25.05 1.08
C GLU A 358 -32.76 -25.16 0.02
N LEU A 359 -31.53 -24.79 0.39
CA LEU A 359 -30.38 -24.82 -0.50
C LEU A 359 -29.13 -25.31 0.25
N THR A 360 -28.71 -26.55 -0.02
CA THR A 360 -27.42 -27.12 0.46
C THR A 360 -27.07 -26.81 1.93
N GLY A 361 -28.00 -27.09 2.85
CA GLY A 361 -27.80 -26.84 4.29
C GLY A 361 -28.21 -25.45 4.78
N LEU A 362 -28.79 -24.62 3.89
CA LEU A 362 -29.35 -23.32 4.19
C LEU A 362 -30.88 -23.33 4.03
N ASN A 363 -31.57 -22.65 4.93
CA ASN A 363 -33.00 -22.35 4.88
C ASN A 363 -33.16 -20.87 4.57
N ILE A 364 -33.91 -20.55 3.52
CA ILE A 364 -34.06 -19.21 2.98
C ILE A 364 -35.55 -18.83 3.05
N THR A 365 -35.88 -17.81 3.83
CA THR A 365 -37.16 -17.11 3.75
C THR A 365 -37.02 -15.96 2.76
N TYR A 366 -37.85 -15.96 1.73
CA TYR A 366 -37.88 -14.92 0.71
C TYR A 366 -39.19 -14.13 0.76
N GLU A 367 -39.10 -12.82 0.92
CA GLU A 367 -40.24 -11.90 1.03
C GLU A 367 -40.19 -10.84 -0.09
N THR A 368 -41.35 -10.44 -0.62
CA THR A 368 -41.45 -9.50 -1.77
C THR A 368 -42.36 -8.28 -1.51
N GLN A 369 -42.95 -8.14 -0.31
CA GLN A 369 -44.00 -7.14 -0.04
C GLN A 369 -43.50 -5.69 0.08
N LEU A 370 -42.22 -5.46 0.37
CA LEU A 370 -41.61 -4.13 0.57
C LEU A 370 -40.21 -4.08 -0.07
N GLY A 371 -40.12 -4.54 -1.31
CA GLY A 371 -38.85 -4.93 -1.92
C GLY A 371 -38.52 -6.38 -1.63
N PHE A 372 -37.34 -6.82 -2.05
CA PHE A 372 -36.89 -8.19 -1.87
C PHE A 372 -36.16 -8.31 -0.52
N ARG A 373 -36.45 -9.34 0.25
CA ARG A 373 -35.72 -9.62 1.50
C ARG A 373 -35.40 -11.10 1.61
N TRP A 374 -34.17 -11.40 1.98
CA TRP A 374 -33.72 -12.76 2.27
C TRP A 374 -33.37 -12.88 3.74
N LYS A 375 -33.98 -13.84 4.42
CA LYS A 375 -33.53 -14.32 5.74
C LYS A 375 -32.98 -15.71 5.55
N VAL A 376 -31.69 -15.87 5.78
CA VAL A 376 -30.94 -17.09 5.51
C VAL A 376 -30.43 -17.63 6.83
N THR A 377 -30.76 -18.87 7.14
CA THR A 377 -30.26 -19.57 8.33
C THR A 377 -29.72 -20.94 7.95
N GLY A 378 -28.83 -21.53 8.74
CA GLY A 378 -28.35 -22.90 8.50
C GLY A 378 -26.85 -23.00 8.68
N THR A 379 -26.21 -23.92 7.96
CA THR A 379 -24.76 -24.17 8.11
C THR A 379 -24.05 -24.21 6.76
N ARG A 380 -22.91 -23.51 6.64
CA ARG A 380 -22.06 -23.46 5.45
C ARG A 380 -20.59 -23.49 5.86
N ARG A 381 -19.76 -24.35 5.23
CA ARG A 381 -18.34 -24.54 5.59
C ARG A 381 -18.10 -24.82 7.09
N GLY A 382 -19.08 -25.40 7.79
CA GLY A 382 -19.02 -25.64 9.24
C GLY A 382 -19.31 -24.41 10.10
N PHE A 383 -19.66 -23.27 9.51
CA PHE A 383 -20.19 -22.10 10.19
C PHE A 383 -21.71 -22.12 10.21
N ASP A 384 -22.28 -21.81 11.35
CA ASP A 384 -23.67 -21.42 11.49
C ASP A 384 -23.85 -20.02 10.90
N VAL A 385 -24.85 -19.91 10.03
CA VAL A 385 -25.15 -18.71 9.26
C VAL A 385 -26.52 -18.20 9.69
N ASN A 386 -26.61 -16.90 9.93
CA ASN A 386 -27.86 -16.17 10.14
C ASN A 386 -27.74 -14.79 9.49
N ILE A 387 -28.25 -14.63 8.28
CA ILE A 387 -28.13 -13.41 7.47
C ILE A 387 -29.52 -12.88 7.15
N ASP A 388 -29.72 -11.58 7.32
CA ASP A 388 -30.95 -10.88 6.99
C ASP A 388 -30.62 -9.64 6.15
N VAL A 389 -30.98 -9.71 4.87
CA VAL A 389 -30.64 -8.68 3.88
C VAL A 389 -31.88 -8.23 3.13
N SER A 390 -31.96 -6.92 2.93
CA SER A 390 -33.01 -6.25 2.19
C SER A 390 -32.44 -5.64 0.91
N VAL A 391 -33.10 -5.92 -0.20
CA VAL A 391 -32.72 -5.52 -1.55
C VAL A 391 -33.84 -4.65 -2.13
N PRO A 392 -33.77 -3.33 -1.94
CA PRO A 392 -34.74 -2.40 -2.50
C PRO A 392 -34.59 -2.23 -4.02
N GLU A 393 -33.39 -2.44 -4.58
CA GLU A 393 -33.13 -2.26 -6.01
C GLU A 393 -32.63 -3.56 -6.63
N TRP A 394 -33.34 -3.98 -7.68
CA TRP A 394 -32.90 -5.03 -8.58
C TRP A 394 -33.15 -4.58 -10.02
N ARG A 395 -32.09 -4.56 -10.82
CA ARG A 395 -32.13 -4.26 -12.25
C ARG A 395 -31.71 -5.49 -13.02
N ILE A 396 -32.54 -5.96 -13.94
CA ILE A 396 -32.16 -6.99 -14.91
C ILE A 396 -31.73 -6.28 -16.20
N SER A 397 -30.53 -6.53 -16.69
CA SER A 397 -30.04 -5.97 -17.94
C SER A 397 -29.18 -6.97 -18.71
N PRO A 398 -29.58 -7.37 -19.93
CA PRO A 398 -28.75 -8.23 -20.78
C PRO A 398 -27.50 -7.51 -21.31
N THR A 399 -27.48 -6.17 -21.31
CA THR A 399 -26.37 -5.35 -21.82
C THR A 399 -25.47 -4.79 -20.73
N LEU A 400 -26.02 -4.45 -19.56
CA LEU A 400 -25.27 -3.82 -18.47
C LEU A 400 -25.01 -4.78 -17.30
N GLY A 401 -25.43 -6.04 -17.44
CA GLY A 401 -25.48 -6.97 -16.34
C GLY A 401 -26.58 -6.65 -15.32
N ASP A 402 -26.93 -7.65 -14.54
CA ASP A 402 -27.92 -7.51 -13.49
C ASP A 402 -27.26 -6.81 -12.30
N LYS A 403 -27.96 -5.82 -11.75
CA LYS A 403 -27.49 -5.01 -10.62
C LYS A 403 -28.41 -5.20 -9.43
N ILE A 404 -27.80 -5.47 -8.28
CA ILE A 404 -28.47 -5.69 -7.01
C ILE A 404 -27.87 -4.71 -6.02
N VAL A 405 -28.70 -3.88 -5.40
CA VAL A 405 -28.26 -2.99 -4.32
C VAL A 405 -29.09 -3.29 -3.09
N GLY A 406 -28.42 -3.52 -1.98
CA GLY A 406 -29.05 -3.93 -0.73
C GLY A 406 -28.35 -3.41 0.51
N THR A 407 -28.99 -3.67 1.64
CA THR A 407 -28.50 -3.41 2.99
C THR A 407 -28.84 -4.58 3.87
N GLY A 408 -28.21 -4.70 5.03
CA GLY A 408 -28.56 -5.75 5.99
C GLY A 408 -27.35 -6.25 6.75
N GLY A 409 -27.50 -7.38 7.41
CA GLY A 409 -26.44 -7.88 8.27
C GLY A 409 -26.69 -9.30 8.72
N GLY A 410 -25.78 -9.81 9.52
CA GLY A 410 -25.90 -11.16 10.01
C GLY A 410 -24.71 -11.61 10.82
N VAL A 411 -24.79 -12.88 11.21
CA VAL A 411 -23.77 -13.58 11.96
C VAL A 411 -23.33 -14.79 11.15
N VAL A 412 -22.02 -14.95 11.01
CA VAL A 412 -21.39 -16.19 10.56
C VAL A 412 -20.46 -16.66 11.66
N ALA A 413 -20.78 -17.77 12.30
CA ALA A 413 -20.09 -18.22 13.51
C ALA A 413 -19.78 -19.72 13.50
N LYS A 414 -18.63 -20.08 14.04
CA LYS A 414 -18.29 -21.45 14.44
C LYS A 414 -17.63 -21.44 15.81
N SER A 415 -17.33 -22.60 16.37
CA SER A 415 -16.67 -22.66 17.68
C SER A 415 -15.34 -21.88 17.67
N GLY A 416 -15.25 -20.81 18.47
CA GLY A 416 -14.04 -19.99 18.60
C GLY A 416 -13.95 -18.76 17.68
N THR A 417 -14.83 -18.63 16.68
CA THR A 417 -14.84 -17.53 15.70
C THR A 417 -16.26 -17.10 15.39
N SER A 418 -16.59 -15.82 15.57
CA SER A 418 -17.88 -15.24 15.23
C SER A 418 -17.66 -13.92 14.49
N LEU A 419 -18.24 -13.80 13.30
CA LEU A 419 -18.23 -12.57 12.52
C LEU A 419 -19.66 -12.03 12.45
N ASP A 420 -19.91 -10.98 13.21
CA ASP A 420 -21.10 -10.15 13.12
C ASP A 420 -20.82 -9.01 12.13
N PHE A 421 -21.75 -8.76 11.21
CA PHE A 421 -21.58 -7.71 10.21
C PHE A 421 -22.89 -7.01 9.91
N THR A 422 -22.78 -5.74 9.53
CA THR A 422 -23.87 -4.94 8.99
C THR A 422 -23.33 -4.15 7.81
N PHE A 423 -23.90 -4.38 6.63
CA PHE A 423 -23.65 -3.60 5.43
C PHE A 423 -24.69 -2.48 5.34
N GLU A 424 -24.18 -1.25 5.42
CA GLU A 424 -24.95 -0.04 5.13
C GLU A 424 -25.32 0.00 3.65
N THR A 425 -24.46 -0.54 2.80
CA THR A 425 -24.74 -0.79 1.39
C THR A 425 -23.89 -1.97 0.93
N PHE A 426 -24.49 -2.86 0.15
CA PHE A 426 -23.77 -3.77 -0.73
C PHE A 426 -24.33 -3.66 -2.14
N GLU A 427 -23.46 -3.80 -3.13
CA GLU A 427 -23.79 -3.81 -4.54
C GLU A 427 -23.21 -5.06 -5.19
N ILE A 428 -23.98 -5.70 -6.07
CA ILE A 428 -23.53 -6.80 -6.92
C ILE A 428 -23.91 -6.45 -8.35
N VAL A 429 -22.94 -6.46 -9.26
CA VAL A 429 -23.14 -6.27 -10.69
C VAL A 429 -22.60 -7.48 -11.42
N SER A 430 -23.49 -8.27 -12.02
CA SER A 430 -23.08 -9.41 -12.83
C SER A 430 -22.53 -8.97 -14.19
N SER A 431 -21.69 -9.81 -14.82
CA SER A 431 -21.13 -9.54 -16.15
C SER A 431 -22.18 -9.67 -17.27
N SER A 432 -23.18 -10.52 -17.07
CA SER A 432 -24.32 -10.74 -17.96
C SER A 432 -25.61 -10.84 -17.16
N SER A 433 -26.77 -10.79 -17.83
CA SER A 433 -28.02 -11.15 -17.15
C SER A 433 -27.96 -12.58 -16.62
N PHE A 434 -28.57 -12.82 -15.46
CA PHE A 434 -28.70 -14.16 -14.91
C PHE A 434 -29.44 -15.07 -15.91
N ASP A 435 -28.80 -16.16 -16.34
CA ASP A 435 -29.48 -17.22 -17.09
C ASP A 435 -29.97 -18.29 -16.10
N PRO A 436 -31.29 -18.39 -15.87
CA PRO A 436 -31.85 -19.40 -14.97
C PRO A 436 -31.64 -20.84 -15.46
N ASN A 437 -31.23 -21.03 -16.72
CA ASN A 437 -30.91 -22.35 -17.27
C ASN A 437 -29.41 -22.66 -17.29
N ASN A 438 -28.54 -21.65 -17.11
CA ASN A 438 -27.09 -21.80 -17.08
C ASN A 438 -26.50 -21.21 -15.80
N VAL A 439 -26.90 -21.86 -14.71
CA VAL A 439 -26.72 -21.45 -13.32
C VAL A 439 -25.23 -21.46 -12.89
N GLN A 440 -24.29 -21.96 -13.71
CA GLN A 440 -22.86 -22.06 -13.37
C GLN A 440 -22.01 -20.83 -13.76
N GLU A 441 -22.60 -19.82 -14.41
CA GLU A 441 -21.87 -18.69 -15.02
C GLU A 441 -22.01 -17.33 -14.30
N VAL A 442 -22.60 -17.28 -13.10
CA VAL A 442 -22.71 -16.02 -12.34
C VAL A 442 -21.33 -15.48 -11.99
N THR A 443 -20.88 -14.53 -12.80
CA THR A 443 -19.65 -13.78 -12.65
C THR A 443 -19.99 -12.30 -12.54
N GLY A 444 -19.12 -11.53 -11.93
CA GLY A 444 -19.41 -10.12 -11.68
C GLY A 444 -18.54 -9.53 -10.59
N VAL A 445 -18.83 -8.28 -10.27
CA VAL A 445 -18.19 -7.52 -9.20
C VAL A 445 -19.18 -7.31 -8.06
N ALA A 446 -18.67 -7.29 -6.84
CA ALA A 446 -19.44 -6.98 -5.65
C ALA A 446 -18.64 -6.00 -4.79
N SER A 447 -19.33 -5.03 -4.21
CA SER A 447 -18.75 -4.11 -3.22
C SER A 447 -19.65 -4.04 -1.99
N ALA A 448 -19.06 -3.88 -0.81
CA ALA A 448 -19.79 -3.79 0.44
C ALA A 448 -19.11 -2.81 1.40
N LYS A 449 -19.92 -1.95 2.03
CA LYS A 449 -19.48 -1.01 3.06
C LYS A 449 -20.37 -1.10 4.29
N GLY A 450 -19.76 -1.05 5.47
CA GLY A 450 -20.50 -1.01 6.72
C GLY A 450 -19.64 -1.26 7.95
N SER A 451 -20.15 -2.01 8.91
CA SER A 451 -19.48 -2.32 10.17
C SER A 451 -19.35 -3.82 10.41
N LEU A 452 -18.29 -4.22 11.10
CA LEU A 452 -18.11 -5.59 11.57
C LEU A 452 -17.72 -5.66 13.04
N GLU A 453 -18.00 -6.81 13.63
CA GLU A 453 -17.47 -7.31 14.89
C GLU A 453 -16.96 -8.74 14.67
N LEU A 454 -15.64 -8.90 14.60
CA LEU A 454 -14.98 -10.20 14.54
C LEU A 454 -14.51 -10.59 15.93
N THR A 455 -15.19 -11.56 16.52
CA THR A 455 -14.80 -12.18 17.79
C THR A 455 -14.03 -13.46 17.52
N GLN A 456 -12.80 -13.51 18.03
CA GLN A 456 -12.03 -14.73 18.22
C GLN A 456 -11.79 -14.97 19.71
N ALA A 457 -11.52 -16.22 20.11
CA ALA A 457 -11.45 -16.70 21.50
C ALA A 457 -11.13 -15.66 22.61
N ASN A 458 -10.07 -14.85 22.46
CA ASN A 458 -9.70 -13.79 23.41
C ASN A 458 -9.52 -12.40 22.77
N ALA A 459 -10.12 -12.14 21.60
CA ALA A 459 -9.94 -10.90 20.87
C ALA A 459 -11.22 -10.51 20.13
N VAL A 460 -11.59 -9.23 20.20
CA VAL A 460 -12.73 -8.67 19.49
C VAL A 460 -12.25 -7.50 18.65
N LEU A 461 -12.36 -7.62 17.33
CA LEU A 461 -12.14 -6.52 16.39
C LEU A 461 -13.49 -5.91 16.03
N THR A 462 -13.72 -4.65 16.39
CA THR A 462 -14.88 -3.88 15.93
C THR A 462 -14.44 -2.74 15.02
N GLY A 463 -15.15 -2.48 13.93
CA GLY A 463 -14.74 -1.43 13.01
C GLY A 463 -15.62 -1.28 11.79
N LYS A 464 -15.20 -0.37 10.91
CA LYS A 464 -15.77 -0.21 9.57
C LYS A 464 -15.09 -1.18 8.62
N ILE A 465 -15.86 -1.78 7.72
CA ILE A 465 -15.39 -2.65 6.65
C ILE A 465 -15.72 -2.02 5.30
N GLU A 466 -14.74 -2.08 4.40
CA GLU A 466 -14.94 -1.91 2.96
C GLU A 466 -14.36 -3.14 2.26
N LEU A 467 -15.13 -3.72 1.35
CA LEU A 467 -14.77 -4.95 0.66
C LEU A 467 -15.18 -4.83 -0.80
N ASP A 468 -14.24 -5.09 -1.70
CA ASP A 468 -14.51 -5.38 -3.09
C ASP A 468 -14.18 -6.85 -3.37
N ALA A 469 -15.05 -7.50 -4.13
CA ALA A 469 -14.92 -8.89 -4.52
C ALA A 469 -15.29 -9.07 -5.99
N ILE A 470 -14.59 -9.97 -6.66
CA ILE A 470 -14.85 -10.31 -8.06
C ILE A 470 -15.08 -11.80 -8.14
N ARG A 471 -16.13 -12.21 -8.83
CA ARG A 471 -16.42 -13.60 -9.11
C ARG A 471 -16.16 -13.87 -10.58
N GLU A 472 -15.20 -14.75 -10.87
CA GLU A 472 -14.83 -15.12 -12.24
C GLU A 472 -15.06 -16.61 -12.50
N ALA A 473 -15.32 -16.98 -13.75
CA ALA A 473 -15.46 -18.37 -14.14
C ALA A 473 -14.08 -18.99 -14.37
N LEU A 474 -13.74 -20.03 -13.60
CA LEU A 474 -12.52 -20.82 -13.83
C LEU A 474 -12.70 -21.82 -14.97
N ASN A 475 -13.91 -22.38 -15.08
CA ASN A 475 -14.37 -23.25 -16.16
C ASN A 475 -15.90 -23.30 -16.13
N ILE A 476 -16.50 -24.10 -17.02
CA ILE A 476 -17.96 -24.28 -17.14
C ILE A 476 -18.63 -24.68 -15.81
N ARG A 477 -17.88 -25.25 -14.85
CA ARG A 477 -18.41 -25.80 -13.58
C ARG A 477 -17.93 -25.14 -12.30
N SER A 478 -16.94 -24.27 -12.33
CA SER A 478 -16.41 -23.64 -11.11
C SER A 478 -16.12 -22.15 -11.30
N THR A 479 -16.39 -21.40 -10.24
CA THR A 479 -16.11 -19.96 -10.15
C THR A 479 -15.07 -19.72 -9.06
N LYS A 480 -14.20 -18.73 -9.25
CA LYS A 480 -13.30 -18.22 -8.22
C LYS A 480 -13.84 -16.90 -7.68
N THR A 481 -13.75 -16.72 -6.37
CA THR A 481 -13.93 -15.40 -5.73
C THR A 481 -12.54 -14.81 -5.50
N ILE A 482 -12.33 -13.61 -6.00
CA ILE A 482 -11.13 -12.81 -5.83
C ILE A 482 -11.46 -11.63 -4.93
N ILE A 483 -10.59 -11.34 -3.96
CA ILE A 483 -10.71 -10.14 -3.12
C ILE A 483 -9.59 -9.18 -3.52
N PRO A 484 -9.83 -8.27 -4.48
CA PRO A 484 -8.84 -7.27 -4.86
C PRO A 484 -8.62 -6.21 -3.78
N TYR A 485 -9.62 -5.97 -2.93
CA TYR A 485 -9.55 -4.98 -1.86
C TYR A 485 -10.40 -5.39 -0.66
N LEU A 486 -9.79 -5.40 0.52
CA LEU A 486 -10.45 -5.47 1.81
C LEU A 486 -9.78 -4.45 2.72
N MET A 487 -10.57 -3.63 3.40
CA MET A 487 -10.13 -2.76 4.48
C MET A 487 -11.01 -2.97 5.70
N VAL A 488 -10.38 -3.01 6.86
CA VAL A 488 -11.03 -2.89 8.16
C VAL A 488 -10.32 -1.79 8.95
N ASP A 489 -11.00 -0.68 9.23
CA ASP A 489 -10.53 0.38 10.14
C ASP A 489 -11.32 0.30 11.45
N GLY A 490 -10.62 -0.03 12.53
CA GLY A 490 -11.30 -0.41 13.76
C GLY A 490 -10.42 -0.44 14.99
N VAL A 491 -10.90 -1.17 15.98
CA VAL A 491 -10.33 -1.27 17.31
C VAL A 491 -10.30 -2.74 17.72
N LEU A 492 -9.10 -3.24 18.01
CA LEU A 492 -8.87 -4.56 18.55
C LEU A 492 -8.88 -4.50 20.08
N THR A 493 -9.86 -5.15 20.69
CA THR A 493 -10.01 -5.27 22.14
C THR A 493 -9.65 -6.68 22.58
N THR A 494 -8.67 -6.78 23.47
CA THR A 494 -8.26 -8.03 24.12
C THR A 494 -8.32 -7.84 25.64
N PRO A 495 -8.24 -8.91 26.46
CA PRO A 495 -8.29 -8.80 27.93
C PRO A 495 -7.27 -7.81 28.51
N ASN A 496 -6.17 -7.58 27.80
CA ASN A 496 -5.06 -6.76 28.28
C ASN A 496 -5.15 -5.31 27.81
N GLN A 497 -5.84 -5.03 26.69
CA GLN A 497 -5.77 -3.71 26.05
C GLN A 497 -6.78 -3.49 24.92
N THR A 498 -6.84 -2.23 24.50
CA THR A 498 -7.56 -1.78 23.32
C THR A 498 -6.57 -1.10 22.38
N THR A 499 -6.50 -1.56 21.13
CA THR A 499 -5.52 -1.11 20.14
C THR A 499 -6.25 -0.70 18.86
N PRO A 500 -6.19 0.58 18.44
CA PRO A 500 -6.61 0.97 17.10
C PRO A 500 -5.80 0.21 16.05
N ILE A 501 -6.51 -0.40 15.10
CA ILE A 501 -5.94 -1.25 14.07
C ILE A 501 -6.57 -0.91 12.72
N ARG A 502 -5.73 -0.91 11.69
CA ARG A 502 -6.17 -1.01 10.31
C ARG A 502 -5.62 -2.26 9.69
N LEU A 503 -6.48 -2.97 9.00
CA LEU A 503 -6.15 -4.15 8.25
C LEU A 503 -6.55 -3.91 6.81
N TYR A 504 -5.59 -4.01 5.92
CA TYR A 504 -5.80 -4.06 4.49
C TYR A 504 -5.45 -5.45 4.01
N ALA A 505 -6.22 -6.01 3.09
CA ALA A 505 -5.88 -7.25 2.44
C ALA A 505 -6.24 -7.22 0.96
N ASN A 506 -5.46 -7.95 0.17
CA ASN A 506 -5.80 -8.28 -1.19
C ASN A 506 -5.25 -9.65 -1.56
N GLU A 507 -5.80 -10.24 -2.60
CA GLU A 507 -5.35 -11.54 -3.06
C GLU A 507 -3.96 -11.42 -3.73
N ARG A 508 -3.02 -12.26 -3.27
CA ARG A 508 -1.67 -12.31 -3.83
C ARG A 508 -1.66 -12.87 -5.25
N SER A 509 -2.48 -13.87 -5.52
CA SER A 509 -2.47 -14.60 -6.79
C SER A 509 -3.87 -14.68 -7.41
N PRO A 510 -4.50 -13.55 -7.74
CA PRO A 510 -5.86 -13.50 -8.26
C PRO A 510 -6.03 -14.33 -9.56
N LEU A 511 -4.98 -14.42 -10.38
CA LEU A 511 -4.96 -15.18 -11.63
C LEU A 511 -4.63 -16.67 -11.46
N ALA A 512 -4.29 -17.12 -10.25
CA ALA A 512 -4.04 -18.55 -10.01
C ALA A 512 -5.37 -19.33 -10.01
N ILE A 513 -5.37 -20.49 -10.69
CA ILE A 513 -6.52 -21.40 -10.78
C ILE A 513 -6.67 -22.17 -9.45
N THR A 514 -7.03 -21.47 -8.39
CA THR A 514 -7.27 -22.03 -7.05
C THR A 514 -8.55 -21.47 -6.47
N GLU A 515 -9.35 -22.34 -5.84
CA GLU A 515 -10.60 -21.95 -5.16
C GLU A 515 -10.38 -21.39 -3.75
N LYS A 516 -9.14 -21.42 -3.25
CA LYS A 516 -8.77 -20.85 -1.95
C LYS A 516 -8.32 -19.41 -2.12
N LEU A 517 -8.75 -18.55 -1.19
CA LEU A 517 -8.18 -17.21 -1.04
C LEU A 517 -6.74 -17.33 -0.55
N ASP A 518 -5.86 -16.53 -1.16
CA ASP A 518 -4.47 -16.33 -0.76
C ASP A 518 -4.28 -14.84 -0.46
N LEU A 519 -4.83 -14.40 0.67
CA LEU A 519 -4.80 -12.99 1.08
C LEU A 519 -3.44 -12.64 1.67
N THR A 520 -2.85 -11.55 1.19
CA THR A 520 -1.73 -10.90 1.86
C THR A 520 -2.22 -9.66 2.59
N PHE A 521 -1.69 -9.42 3.79
CA PHE A 521 -2.19 -8.40 4.69
C PHE A 521 -1.18 -7.27 4.85
N GLY A 522 -1.69 -6.04 4.84
CA GLY A 522 -1.04 -4.85 5.37
C GLY A 522 -1.72 -4.46 6.68
N VAL A 523 -0.98 -4.41 7.78
CA VAL A 523 -1.52 -4.06 9.08
C VAL A 523 -0.87 -2.79 9.58
N GLN A 524 -1.69 -1.90 10.12
CA GLN A 524 -1.22 -0.75 10.87
C GLN A 524 -1.76 -0.78 12.29
N LEU A 525 -0.86 -0.56 13.24
CA LEU A 525 -1.13 -0.52 14.66
C LEU A 525 -0.76 0.87 15.20
N GLU A 526 -1.69 1.49 15.90
CA GLU A 526 -1.41 2.70 16.66
C GLU A 526 -1.35 2.31 18.15
N LEU A 527 -0.13 2.29 18.68
CA LEU A 527 0.18 1.77 20.01
C LEU A 527 0.59 2.90 20.94
N ALA A 528 0.01 2.92 22.14
CA ALA A 528 0.65 3.55 23.27
C ALA A 528 1.50 2.49 23.98
N LEU A 529 2.81 2.44 23.70
CA LEU A 529 3.75 1.62 24.47
C LEU A 529 4.41 2.46 25.55
N ASN A 530 4.93 1.79 26.59
CA ASN A 530 5.81 2.43 27.57
C ASN A 530 7.06 2.99 26.88
N GLY A 531 7.11 4.32 26.69
CA GLY A 531 8.20 5.03 26.01
C GLY A 531 7.82 5.72 24.70
N GLY A 532 6.61 5.47 24.16
CA GLY A 532 6.13 6.06 22.91
C GLY A 532 4.61 6.13 22.87
N LYS A 533 4.04 7.31 23.12
CA LYS A 533 2.58 7.52 23.15
C LYS A 533 1.94 7.61 21.76
N ASP A 534 2.74 7.87 20.75
CA ASP A 534 2.37 8.06 19.36
C ASP A 534 3.00 7.00 18.45
N LEU A 535 3.38 5.85 19.01
CA LEU A 535 4.00 4.78 18.24
C LEU A 535 3.01 4.25 17.21
N ARG A 536 3.38 4.38 15.94
CA ARG A 536 2.69 3.70 14.85
C ARG A 536 3.60 2.62 14.29
N ILE A 537 3.05 1.45 14.01
CA ILE A 537 3.77 0.37 13.36
C ILE A 537 2.96 -0.06 12.14
N GLN A 538 3.58 -0.08 10.97
CA GLN A 538 3.06 -0.74 9.78
C GLN A 538 3.84 -2.02 9.50
N LEU A 539 3.09 -3.06 9.16
CA LEU A 539 3.56 -4.40 8.85
C LEU A 539 2.91 -4.84 7.54
N SER A 540 3.61 -5.66 6.78
CA SER A 540 3.04 -6.26 5.57
C SER A 540 3.61 -7.64 5.33
N GLY A 541 2.75 -8.62 5.09
CA GLY A 541 3.16 -10.01 4.93
C GLY A 541 2.05 -11.01 5.20
N GLU A 542 2.46 -12.23 5.57
CA GLU A 542 1.55 -13.28 6.01
C GLU A 542 1.12 -13.04 7.46
N PRO A 543 -0.18 -13.18 7.78
CA PRO A 543 -0.69 -13.01 9.14
C PRO A 543 0.08 -13.76 10.21
N ASN A 544 0.45 -15.01 9.95
CA ASN A 544 1.15 -15.89 10.91
C ASN A 544 2.66 -15.62 11.04
N THR A 545 3.15 -14.53 10.46
CA THR A 545 4.57 -14.16 10.52
C THR A 545 4.84 -12.83 11.20
N PHE A 546 3.83 -12.06 11.59
CA PHE A 546 4.00 -10.76 12.24
C PHE A 546 4.78 -10.85 13.56
N THR A 547 4.64 -11.95 14.29
CA THR A 547 5.34 -12.19 15.58
C THR A 547 6.76 -12.72 15.39
N ASN A 548 7.09 -13.18 14.18
CA ASN A 548 8.42 -13.67 13.84
C ASN A 548 9.34 -12.49 13.54
N PHE A 549 10.32 -12.30 14.42
CA PHE A 549 11.28 -11.22 14.29
C PHE A 549 12.20 -11.45 13.08
N GLY A 550 12.23 -10.47 12.16
CA GLY A 550 13.11 -10.50 10.98
C GLY A 550 12.52 -11.14 9.73
N THR A 551 11.22 -11.43 9.71
CA THR A 551 10.49 -11.92 8.51
C THR A 551 9.56 -10.88 7.89
N VAL A 552 9.41 -9.72 8.53
CA VAL A 552 8.44 -8.69 8.16
C VAL A 552 9.14 -7.34 8.08
N ASP A 553 8.78 -6.54 7.08
CA ASP A 553 9.22 -5.16 6.99
C ASP A 553 8.42 -4.30 7.98
N VAL A 554 9.14 -3.50 8.78
CA VAL A 554 8.56 -2.69 9.83
C VAL A 554 8.81 -1.23 9.52
N SER A 555 7.74 -0.45 9.32
CA SER A 555 7.84 1.01 9.33
C SER A 555 7.25 1.53 10.63
N MET A 556 7.89 2.51 11.25
CA MET A 556 7.38 3.11 12.48
C MET A 556 7.42 4.64 12.49
N ILE A 557 6.47 5.22 13.21
CA ILE A 557 6.53 6.61 13.65
C ILE A 557 6.61 6.64 15.16
N LEU A 558 7.50 7.45 15.70
CA LEU A 558 7.67 7.64 17.14
C LEU A 558 8.17 9.05 17.44
N GLY A 559 7.47 9.79 18.30
CA GLY A 559 7.76 11.19 18.60
C GLY A 559 7.62 12.11 17.38
N GLY A 560 6.73 11.79 16.45
CA GLY A 560 6.62 12.43 15.13
C GLY A 560 7.71 12.02 14.14
N HIS A 561 8.78 11.36 14.57
CA HIS A 561 9.88 10.93 13.70
C HIS A 561 9.55 9.62 12.98
N VAL A 562 9.85 9.57 11.68
CA VAL A 562 9.53 8.44 10.81
C VAL A 562 10.81 7.64 10.60
N SER A 563 10.74 6.34 10.87
CA SER A 563 11.84 5.41 10.62
C SER A 563 11.33 4.16 9.91
N GLU A 564 11.93 3.83 8.77
CA GLU A 564 11.74 2.56 8.08
C GLU A 564 12.83 1.59 8.55
N LEU A 565 12.43 0.44 9.08
CA LEU A 565 13.34 -0.55 9.66
C LEU A 565 13.17 -1.89 8.92
N THR A 566 14.22 -2.30 8.22
CA THR A 566 14.31 -3.64 7.65
C THR A 566 15.23 -4.47 8.52
N VAL A 567 14.67 -5.46 9.22
CA VAL A 567 15.44 -6.44 10.00
C VAL A 567 15.46 -7.76 9.25
N THR A 568 16.64 -8.33 9.04
CA THR A 568 16.81 -9.67 8.47
C THR A 568 17.65 -10.52 9.41
N ASN A 569 17.13 -11.68 9.81
CA ASN A 569 17.88 -12.64 10.63
C ASN A 569 18.21 -13.90 9.80
N VAL A 570 19.50 -14.15 9.58
CA VAL A 570 19.97 -15.36 8.88
C VAL A 570 20.94 -16.12 9.77
N GLY A 571 20.43 -17.19 10.40
CA GLY A 571 21.23 -18.09 11.24
C GLY A 571 21.84 -17.41 12.47
N GLY A 572 21.13 -16.47 13.10
CA GLY A 572 21.60 -15.71 14.26
C GLY A 572 22.47 -14.50 13.91
N ASN A 573 22.65 -14.20 12.62
CA ASN A 573 23.23 -12.92 12.19
C ASN A 573 22.08 -11.97 11.86
N ILE A 574 22.01 -10.85 12.57
CA ILE A 574 21.01 -9.83 12.32
C ILE A 574 21.62 -8.75 11.44
N ASN A 575 20.93 -8.43 10.37
CA ASN A 575 21.15 -7.24 9.56
C ASN A 575 19.98 -6.29 9.78
N LEU A 576 20.20 -5.14 10.40
CA LEU A 576 19.23 -4.06 10.50
C LEU A 576 19.64 -2.94 9.55
N ILE A 577 18.71 -2.55 8.69
CA ILE A 577 18.79 -1.28 7.96
C ILE A 577 17.72 -0.38 8.56
N ALA A 578 18.10 0.74 9.15
CA ALA A 578 17.17 1.77 9.58
C ALA A 578 17.35 3.01 8.72
N ARG A 579 16.32 3.42 8.00
CA ARG A 579 16.28 4.69 7.26
C ARG A 579 15.44 5.66 8.08
N GLY A 580 15.94 6.85 8.30
CA GLY A 580 15.14 7.92 8.90
C GLY A 580 15.22 9.17 8.08
N ARG A 581 14.88 10.28 8.71
CA ARG A 581 14.59 11.52 8.00
C ARG A 581 15.71 11.98 7.08
N ASP A 582 15.33 12.59 5.96
CA ASP A 582 16.22 13.40 5.11
C ASP A 582 17.40 12.61 4.52
N GLY A 583 17.15 11.34 4.17
CA GLY A 583 18.12 10.47 3.50
C GLY A 583 19.24 9.95 4.40
N TYR A 584 19.12 10.13 5.71
CA TYR A 584 19.96 9.43 6.67
C TYR A 584 19.55 7.98 6.83
N TRP A 585 20.53 7.10 6.95
CA TRP A 585 20.29 5.70 7.27
C TRP A 585 21.48 5.05 7.96
N VAL A 586 21.22 3.92 8.63
CA VAL A 586 22.24 3.12 9.30
C VAL A 586 22.08 1.65 8.93
N ASP A 587 23.20 1.01 8.62
CA ASP A 587 23.35 -0.44 8.47
C ASP A 587 24.02 -0.99 9.73
N ILE A 588 23.35 -1.92 10.41
CA ILE A 588 23.84 -2.56 11.63
C ILE A 588 23.81 -4.08 11.43
N LYS A 589 25.00 -4.65 11.32
CA LYS A 589 25.24 -6.10 11.29
C LYS A 589 25.68 -6.57 12.67
N LYS A 590 24.84 -7.37 13.31
CA LYS A 590 25.13 -8.01 14.59
C LYS A 590 25.51 -9.47 14.38
N LYS A 591 26.65 -9.85 14.94
CA LYS A 591 27.10 -11.23 15.12
C LYS A 591 27.61 -11.39 16.54
N ASP A 592 26.96 -12.26 17.31
CA ASP A 592 27.20 -12.41 18.75
C ASP A 592 27.07 -11.05 19.49
N LYS A 593 28.16 -10.58 20.12
CA LYS A 593 28.25 -9.29 20.83
C LYS A 593 28.88 -8.17 19.99
N LEU A 594 29.22 -8.46 18.72
CA LEU A 594 29.87 -7.53 17.83
C LEU A 594 28.84 -6.92 16.88
N TYR A 595 28.90 -5.60 16.78
CA TYR A 595 28.12 -4.79 15.86
C TYR A 595 29.10 -4.16 14.88
N THR A 596 28.74 -4.19 13.61
CA THR A 596 29.52 -3.62 12.50
C THR A 596 28.56 -2.99 11.50
N GLY A 597 29.05 -2.13 10.61
CA GLY A 597 28.25 -1.53 9.55
C GLY A 597 28.61 -0.07 9.33
N GLY A 598 27.65 0.73 8.89
CA GLY A 598 27.88 2.13 8.55
C GLY A 598 26.70 3.01 8.89
N PHE A 599 26.99 4.27 9.16
CA PHE A 599 26.03 5.36 9.26
C PHE A 599 26.21 6.24 8.02
N TYR A 600 25.13 6.54 7.33
CA TYR A 600 25.15 7.08 5.98
C TYR A 600 24.24 8.30 5.83
N PHE A 601 24.63 9.17 4.91
CA PHE A 601 23.81 10.26 4.37
C PHE A 601 23.77 10.11 2.85
N GLY A 602 22.61 9.73 2.31
CA GLY A 602 22.51 9.28 0.93
C GLY A 602 23.39 8.05 0.69
N ASP A 603 24.23 8.07 -0.35
CA ASP A 603 25.20 7.02 -0.63
C ASP A 603 26.53 7.12 0.15
N LYS A 604 26.74 8.22 0.89
CA LYS A 604 28.00 8.48 1.58
C LYS A 604 27.97 7.94 3.00
N ILE A 605 29.00 7.17 3.34
CA ILE A 605 29.30 6.83 4.73
C ILE A 605 29.69 8.14 5.44
N VAL A 606 29.09 8.42 6.59
CA VAL A 606 29.42 9.57 7.45
C VAL A 606 29.76 9.15 8.88
N GLY A 607 29.72 7.86 9.19
CA GLY A 607 30.24 7.26 10.41
C GLY A 607 30.30 5.74 10.34
N ASP A 608 31.07 5.12 11.22
CA ASP A 608 31.25 3.67 11.27
C ASP A 608 30.50 3.04 12.43
N VAL A 609 29.60 2.11 12.16
CA VAL A 609 28.97 1.31 13.21
C VAL A 609 29.97 0.28 13.69
N ARG A 610 30.28 0.28 14.99
CA ARG A 610 31.23 -0.65 15.60
C ARG A 610 31.00 -0.84 17.09
N THR A 611 31.55 -1.93 17.63
CA THR A 611 31.62 -2.17 19.08
C THR A 611 32.95 -1.70 19.66
N ILE A 612 32.90 -0.73 20.57
CA ILE A 612 34.07 -0.24 21.33
C ILE A 612 33.89 -0.64 22.79
N ARG A 613 34.85 -1.42 23.33
CA ARG A 613 34.83 -1.90 24.74
C ARG A 613 33.51 -2.60 25.14
N GLY A 614 32.88 -3.29 24.20
CA GLY A 614 31.60 -3.99 24.42
C GLY A 614 30.35 -3.12 24.28
N ILE A 615 30.49 -1.84 23.96
CA ILE A 615 29.39 -0.91 23.70
C ILE A 615 29.29 -0.68 22.18
N PRO A 616 28.15 -0.99 21.54
CA PRO A 616 27.95 -0.65 20.14
C PRO A 616 27.55 0.81 19.96
N GLY A 617 28.07 1.41 18.92
CA GLY A 617 27.84 2.81 18.60
C GLY A 617 28.34 3.18 17.23
N VAL A 618 28.20 4.45 16.88
CA VAL A 618 28.74 5.06 15.67
C VAL A 618 29.98 5.86 16.04
N LEU A 619 31.10 5.52 15.39
CA LEU A 619 32.33 6.32 15.45
C LEU A 619 32.32 7.30 14.27
N PHE A 620 32.33 8.59 14.57
CA PHE A 620 32.37 9.64 13.56
C PHE A 620 33.81 9.97 13.13
N PRO A 621 33.98 10.57 11.94
CA PRO A 621 35.26 11.07 11.44
C PRO A 621 36.05 11.96 12.40
N ASP A 622 35.37 12.71 13.26
CA ASP A 622 35.98 13.61 14.25
C ASP A 622 36.48 12.88 15.51
N GLY A 623 36.30 11.55 15.57
CA GLY A 623 36.67 10.70 16.70
C GLY A 623 35.63 10.63 17.81
N SER A 624 34.50 11.32 17.68
CA SER A 624 33.38 11.18 18.61
C SER A 624 32.72 9.81 18.45
N PHE A 625 32.24 9.26 19.56
CA PHE A 625 31.57 7.95 19.60
C PHE A 625 30.22 8.09 20.28
N GLU A 626 29.17 7.76 19.52
CA GLU A 626 27.79 7.82 19.98
C GLU A 626 27.21 6.42 20.15
N SER A 627 26.77 6.08 21.37
CA SER A 627 26.14 4.78 21.65
C SER A 627 24.88 4.57 20.80
N LEU A 628 24.62 3.37 20.31
CA LEU A 628 23.33 3.04 19.67
C LEU A 628 22.23 2.68 20.68
N PHE A 629 22.57 2.57 21.97
CA PHE A 629 21.66 2.24 23.07
C PHE A 629 21.65 3.30 24.15
#